data_AF-A0A921IL27-F1
#
_entry.id   AF-A0A921IL27-F1
#
_cell.length_a   1.000
_cell.length_b   1.000
_cell.length_c   1.000
_cell.angle_alpha   90.00
_cell.angle_beta   90.00
_cell.angle_gamma   90.00
#
_symmetry.space_group_name_H-M   'P 1'
#
loop_
_entity.id
_entity.type
_entity.pdbx_description
1 polymer ?
#
loop_
_entity_poly.entity_id
_entity_poly.type
_entity_poly.pdbx_seq_one_letter_code
_entity_poly.pdbx_strand_id
1 'polypeptide(L)'
;MKNRFDTQLLIEGHDLDEDVIHDGILNCAEGDCLLVVGDEDLIKVHYHTDTPWKVLEYAATQGDIHTIIIENMERQANGLHG
;
A
#
# COMPACT_ATOMS: atom_id res chain seq x y z
N MET A 1 -6.92 5.03 15.42
CA MET A 1 -6.82 4.32 14.14
C MET A 1 -7.40 2.94 14.31
N LYS A 2 -8.11 2.40 13.31
CA LYS A 2 -8.68 1.05 13.37
C LYS A 2 -7.61 0.00 13.02
N ASN A 3 -6.75 0.31 12.05
CA ASN A 3 -5.63 -0.55 11.63
C ASN A 3 -4.28 -0.01 12.11
N ARG A 4 -3.30 -0.90 12.35
CA ARG A 4 -2.04 -0.55 13.03
C ARG A 4 -0.89 -0.15 12.12
N PHE A 5 -0.82 -0.70 10.91
CA PHE A 5 0.32 -0.47 10.02
C PHE A 5 -0.05 0.48 8.89
N ASP A 6 0.81 1.47 8.68
CA ASP A 6 0.85 2.25 7.45
C ASP A 6 1.73 1.51 6.43
N THR A 7 1.13 1.14 5.30
CA THR A 7 1.79 0.41 4.21
C THR A 7 1.90 1.34 3.01
N GLN A 8 3.13 1.74 2.68
CA GLN A 8 3.42 2.55 1.51
C GLN A 8 4.37 1.82 0.58
N LEU A 9 4.15 1.93 -0.72
CA LEU A 9 5.01 1.35 -1.75
C LEU A 9 4.83 2.09 -3.07
N LEU A 10 5.82 1.92 -3.94
CA LEU A 10 5.75 2.29 -5.35
C LEU A 10 5.63 1.02 -6.19
N ILE A 11 4.84 1.09 -7.25
CA ILE A 11 4.68 0.08 -8.29
C ILE A 11 5.13 0.74 -9.60
N GLU A 12 6.25 0.31 -10.14
CA GLU A 12 6.77 0.75 -11.45
C GLU A 12 6.41 -0.30 -12.51
N GLY A 13 5.92 0.12 -13.67
CA GLY A 13 5.42 -0.78 -14.70
C GLY A 13 5.07 -0.06 -15.99
N HIS A 14 4.19 -0.67 -16.78
CA HIS A 14 3.61 -0.09 -17.99
C HIS A 14 2.12 -0.43 -18.03
N ASP A 15 1.31 0.44 -18.64
CA ASP A 15 -0.14 0.29 -18.74
C ASP A 15 -0.82 0.10 -17.36
N LEU A 16 -0.29 0.74 -16.33
CA LEU A 16 -0.86 0.68 -14.98
C LEU A 16 -2.20 1.44 -14.93
N ASP A 17 -3.16 0.88 -14.20
CA ASP A 17 -4.49 1.46 -14.02
C ASP A 17 -4.79 1.66 -12.54
N GLU A 18 -4.97 2.94 -12.14
CA GLU A 18 -5.21 3.33 -10.75
C GLU A 18 -6.48 2.71 -10.17
N ASP A 19 -7.56 2.64 -10.95
CA ASP A 19 -8.86 2.11 -10.50
C ASP A 19 -8.78 0.59 -10.31
N VAL A 20 -8.11 -0.12 -11.22
CA VAL A 20 -7.87 -1.56 -11.10
C VAL A 20 -7.02 -1.88 -9.87
N ILE A 21 -5.96 -1.12 -9.63
CA ILE A 21 -5.07 -1.30 -8.47
C ILE A 21 -5.78 -0.97 -7.17
N HIS A 22 -6.55 0.11 -7.15
CA HIS A 22 -7.39 0.48 -6.02
C HIS A 22 -8.34 -0.65 -5.63
N ASP A 23 -9.13 -1.15 -6.59
CA ASP A 23 -10.09 -2.22 -6.33
C ASP A 23 -9.41 -3.54 -5.96
N GLY A 24 -8.27 -3.85 -6.59
CA GLY A 24 -7.47 -5.03 -6.26
C GLY A 24 -6.99 -5.03 -4.80
N ILE A 25 -6.50 -3.88 -4.30
CA ILE A 25 -6.07 -3.73 -2.92
C ILE A 25 -7.24 -3.90 -1.94
N LEU A 26 -8.39 -3.26 -2.22
CA LEU A 26 -9.58 -3.40 -1.37
C LEU A 26 -10.08 -4.85 -1.31
N ASN A 27 -9.95 -5.60 -2.40
CA ASN A 27 -10.35 -7.00 -2.46
C ASN A 27 -9.36 -7.95 -1.75
N CYS A 28 -8.06 -7.62 -1.71
CA CYS A 28 -7.07 -8.49 -1.08
C CYS A 28 -6.91 -8.22 0.42
N ALA A 29 -7.09 -6.98 0.89
CA ALA A 29 -6.78 -6.58 2.26
C ALA A 29 -7.84 -5.62 2.85
N GLU A 30 -8.35 -5.97 4.03
CA GLU A 30 -9.17 -5.07 4.82
C GLU A 30 -8.33 -3.95 5.45
N GLY A 31 -8.88 -2.75 5.51
CA GLY A 31 -8.14 -1.59 6.00
C GLY A 31 -8.95 -0.29 5.93
N ASP A 32 -8.24 0.82 6.13
CA ASP A 32 -8.75 2.17 5.97
C ASP A 32 -7.72 3.09 5.26
N CYS A 33 -8.18 4.26 4.80
CA CYS A 33 -7.32 5.28 4.19
C CYS A 33 -6.51 4.82 2.97
N LEU A 34 -7.11 4.04 2.05
CA LEU A 34 -6.47 3.69 0.78
C LEU A 34 -6.31 4.94 -0.09
N LEU A 35 -5.09 5.19 -0.55
CA LEU A 35 -4.76 6.10 -1.63
C LEU A 35 -3.95 5.32 -2.67
N VAL A 36 -4.41 5.39 -3.91
CA VAL A 36 -3.69 4.92 -5.10
C VAL A 36 -3.63 6.13 -6.01
N VAL A 37 -2.42 6.60 -6.32
CA VAL A 37 -2.19 7.81 -7.12
C VAL A 37 -0.99 7.61 -8.02
N GLY A 38 -1.08 8.02 -9.29
CA GLY A 38 0.04 7.88 -10.20
C GLY A 38 -0.30 8.16 -11.65
N ASP A 39 0.37 7.44 -12.53
CA ASP A 39 0.09 7.36 -13.96
C ASP A 39 0.36 5.93 -14.47
N GLU A 40 0.37 5.77 -15.80
CA GLU A 40 0.52 4.47 -16.46
C GLU A 40 1.89 3.79 -16.26
N ASP A 41 2.91 4.53 -15.78
CA ASP A 41 4.27 4.02 -15.58
C ASP A 41 4.63 3.88 -14.09
N LEU A 42 4.06 4.71 -13.21
CA LEU A 42 4.38 4.69 -11.78
C LEU A 42 3.16 5.00 -10.91
N ILE A 43 2.85 4.07 -9.99
CA ILE A 43 1.79 4.24 -9.00
C ILE A 43 2.35 4.22 -7.58
N LYS A 44 1.90 5.17 -6.77
CA LYS A 44 2.11 5.19 -5.32
C LYS A 44 0.87 4.67 -4.60
N VAL A 45 1.10 3.74 -3.68
CA VAL A 45 0.08 3.20 -2.77
C VAL A 45 0.37 3.67 -1.35
N HIS A 46 -0.68 4.10 -0.64
CA HIS A 46 -0.71 4.32 0.81
C HIS A 46 -1.94 3.62 1.36
N TYR A 47 -1.78 2.74 2.34
CA TYR A 47 -2.91 2.04 2.93
C TYR A 47 -2.68 1.65 4.37
N HIS A 48 -3.68 1.89 5.23
CA HIS A 48 -3.64 1.39 6.60
C HIS A 48 -4.29 0.02 6.68
N THR A 49 -3.53 -1.01 7.05
CA THR A 49 -4.04 -2.37 7.17
C THR A 49 -3.30 -3.14 8.26
N ASP A 50 -3.94 -4.18 8.81
CA ASP A 50 -3.26 -5.15 9.68
C ASP A 50 -2.60 -6.30 8.90
N THR A 51 -2.79 -6.33 7.58
CA THR A 51 -2.26 -7.37 6.68
C THR A 51 -1.43 -6.78 5.53
N PRO A 52 -0.33 -6.05 5.82
CA PRO A 52 0.51 -5.41 4.80
C PRO A 52 1.03 -6.40 3.75
N TRP A 53 1.32 -7.64 4.15
CA TRP A 53 1.81 -8.69 3.26
C TRP A 53 0.86 -9.00 2.09
N LYS A 54 -0.46 -8.83 2.27
CA LYS A 54 -1.44 -9.04 1.20
C LYS A 54 -1.39 -7.92 0.16
N VAL A 55 -1.15 -6.69 0.59
CA VAL A 55 -0.97 -5.53 -0.30
C VAL A 55 0.29 -5.74 -1.13
N LEU A 56 1.40 -6.17 -0.49
CA LEU A 56 2.64 -6.48 -1.20
C LEU A 56 2.47 -7.63 -2.20
N GLU A 57 1.77 -8.70 -1.80
CA GLU A 57 1.50 -9.85 -2.66
C GLU A 57 0.72 -9.43 -3.92
N TYR A 58 -0.34 -8.64 -3.75
CA TYR A 58 -1.10 -8.12 -4.89
C TYR A 58 -0.28 -7.16 -5.75
N ALA A 59 0.39 -6.18 -5.15
CA ALA A 59 1.16 -5.18 -5.89
C ALA A 59 2.30 -5.80 -6.71
N ALA A 60 2.95 -6.85 -6.21
CA ALA A 60 3.96 -7.61 -6.95
C ALA A 60 3.43 -8.32 -8.21
N THR A 61 2.11 -8.45 -8.36
CA THR A 61 1.49 -8.96 -9.60
C THR A 61 1.28 -7.88 -10.66
N GLN A 62 1.37 -6.60 -10.28
CA GLN A 62 1.08 -5.46 -11.15
C GLN A 62 2.34 -4.89 -11.80
N GLY A 63 3.47 -4.91 -11.09
CA GLY A 63 4.74 -4.35 -11.57
C GLY A 63 5.91 -4.62 -10.62
N ASP A 64 7.02 -3.93 -10.84
CA ASP A 64 8.16 -3.96 -9.93
C ASP A 64 7.83 -3.11 -8.69
N ILE A 65 7.94 -3.69 -7.50
CA ILE A 65 7.63 -3.00 -6.26
C ILE A 65 8.90 -2.50 -5.57
N HIS A 66 8.93 -1.23 -5.20
CA HIS A 66 10.08 -0.64 -4.53
C HIS A 66 9.67 0.47 -3.56
N THR A 67 10.65 1.02 -2.82
CA THR A 67 10.43 2.06 -1.80
C THR A 67 9.36 1.65 -0.77
N ILE A 68 9.42 0.39 -0.33
CA ILE A 68 8.43 -0.20 0.57
C ILE A 68 8.66 0.30 1.99
N ILE A 69 7.61 0.83 2.61
CA ILE A 69 7.55 1.29 4.00
C ILE A 69 6.39 0.57 4.67
N ILE A 70 6.66 -0.08 5.81
CA ILE A 70 5.64 -0.64 6.69
C ILE A 70 5.96 -0.13 8.09
N GLU A 71 5.16 0.79 8.59
CA GLU A 71 5.37 1.42 9.90
C GLU A 71 4.21 1.14 10.84
N ASN A 72 4.52 0.72 12.08
CA ASN A 72 3.54 0.63 13.14
C ASN A 72 3.19 2.03 13.66
N MET A 73 2.01 2.53 13.28
CA MET A 73 1.56 3.89 13.61
C MET A 73 1.36 4.11 15.12
N GLU A 74 1.03 3.07 15.89
CA GLU A 74 0.90 3.18 17.34
C GLU A 74 2.27 3.39 18.00
N ARG A 75 3.30 2.68 17.53
CA ARG A 75 4.68 2.89 18.00
C ARG A 75 5.19 4.28 17.61
N GLN A 76 4.96 4.68 16.36
CA GLN A 76 5.32 6.00 15.84
C GLN A 76 4.68 7.12 16.68
N ALA A 77 3.38 7.01 16.98
CA ALA A 77 2.65 7.97 17.82
C ALA A 77 3.18 8.04 19.26
N ASN A 78 3.74 6.94 19.77
CA ASN A 78 4.39 6.87 21.08
C ASN A 78 5.89 7.27 21.06
N GLY A 79 6.39 7.79 19.93
CA GLY A 79 7.79 8.19 19.77
C GLY A 79 8.77 7.01 19.75
N LEU A 80 8.27 5.80 19.54
CA LEU A 80 9.06 4.60 19.35
C LEU A 80 9.36 4.41 17.86
N HIS A 81 10.47 3.76 17.55
CA HIS A 81 10.71 3.30 16.19
C HIS A 81 9.62 2.29 15.81
N GLY A 82 8.78 2.68 14.85
CA GLY A 82 7.63 1.95 14.36
C GLY A 82 7.93 1.12 13.12
#